data_AF-A0A3A4NRW1-F1
#
_entry.id   AF-A0A3A4NRW1-F1
#
_cell.length_a   1.000
_cell.length_b   1.000
_cell.length_c   1.000
_cell.angle_alpha   90.00
_cell.angle_beta   90.00
_cell.angle_gamma   90.00
#
_symmetry.space_group_name_H-M   'P 1'
#
loop_
_entity.id
_entity.type
_entity.pdbx_description
1 polymer ?
#
loop_
_entity_poly.entity_id
_entity_poly.type
_entity_poly.pdbx_seq_one_letter_code
_entity_poly.pdbx_strand_id
1 'polypeptide(L)'
;MNRVPARQVTVFLLVSLLLSFSAVSAPAQQAGPKADIIIYVIEASNGGGGVDPQIQHLVKEFKGAFRYSSYQLVKRIPRRLEAGEKEIVPLPGGRQMQLQMQGYEENRIKLRVKILEKKEKGSRDILNTEFRIIKGGTIMIGGYDYRDGKLVMAISAK
;
A
#
# COMPACT_ATOMS: atom_id res chain seq x y z
N MET A 1 71.15 49.51 0.63
CA MET A 1 70.12 48.80 1.42
C MET A 1 69.07 49.78 1.92
N ASN A 2 67.88 49.82 1.30
CA ASN A 2 66.58 50.00 1.96
C ASN A 2 65.46 50.35 0.95
N ARG A 3 64.52 49.40 0.85
CA ARG A 3 63.06 49.48 0.59
C ARG A 3 62.54 50.31 -0.59
N VAL A 4 62.06 49.57 -1.59
CA VAL A 4 61.04 49.98 -2.56
C VAL A 4 59.70 50.23 -1.85
N PRO A 5 58.94 51.27 -2.22
CA PRO A 5 57.48 51.21 -2.13
C PRO A 5 56.86 51.55 -3.49
N ALA A 6 56.05 50.64 -4.02
CA ALA A 6 55.16 50.97 -5.15
C ALA A 6 53.87 50.16 -5.02
N ARG A 7 52.94 50.79 -4.33
CA ARG A 7 51.49 50.57 -4.35
C ARG A 7 50.99 50.54 -5.80
N GLN A 8 50.55 49.38 -6.31
CA GLN A 8 49.42 49.26 -7.25
C GLN A 8 48.80 47.86 -7.14
N VAL A 9 47.87 47.75 -6.18
CA VAL A 9 46.75 46.81 -6.24
C VAL A 9 45.88 47.22 -7.42
N THR A 10 45.17 46.24 -8.00
CA THR A 10 43.97 46.34 -8.87
C THR A 10 44.25 45.82 -10.28
N VAL A 11 43.30 45.05 -10.81
CA VAL A 11 43.25 44.52 -12.19
C VAL A 11 43.99 43.19 -12.41
N PHE A 12 43.68 42.15 -11.64
CA PHE A 12 43.82 40.76 -12.12
C PHE A 12 42.75 39.83 -11.53
N LEU A 13 41.52 40.34 -11.38
CA LEU A 13 40.46 39.63 -10.67
C LEU A 13 39.07 39.84 -11.31
N LEU A 14 38.98 39.74 -12.64
CA LEU A 14 37.72 40.01 -13.34
C LEU A 14 37.40 39.09 -14.54
N VAL A 15 38.05 37.92 -14.65
CA VAL A 15 37.76 36.96 -15.75
C VAL A 15 37.46 35.52 -15.28
N SER A 16 37.47 35.22 -13.98
CA SER A 16 37.26 33.85 -13.48
C SER A 16 35.94 33.59 -12.75
N LEU A 17 34.92 34.45 -12.90
CA LEU A 17 33.66 34.33 -12.14
C LEU A 17 32.40 34.17 -13.02
N LEU A 18 32.51 33.60 -14.23
CA LEU A 18 31.39 33.51 -15.17
C LEU A 18 31.10 32.15 -15.80
N LEU A 19 31.75 31.07 -15.35
CA LEU A 19 31.43 29.68 -15.73
C LEU A 19 31.69 28.83 -14.49
N SER A 20 30.76 28.15 -13.82
CA SER A 20 29.73 27.25 -14.33
C SER A 20 28.81 26.87 -13.17
N PHE A 21 27.71 27.59 -12.94
CA PHE A 21 26.64 27.09 -12.07
C PHE A 21 25.60 26.39 -12.95
N SER A 22 25.98 25.23 -13.48
CA SER A 22 25.00 24.34 -14.13
C SER A 22 24.16 23.73 -13.03
N ALA A 23 23.05 24.39 -12.70
CA ALA A 23 22.00 23.80 -11.88
C ALA A 23 21.43 22.60 -12.65
N VAL A 24 21.97 21.41 -12.37
CA VAL A 24 21.38 20.13 -12.78
C VAL A 24 19.99 20.10 -12.16
N SER A 25 19.00 20.49 -12.96
CA SER A 25 17.60 20.37 -12.61
C SER A 25 17.30 18.88 -12.68
N ALA A 26 17.40 18.18 -11.54
CA ALA A 26 16.93 16.81 -11.44
C ALA A 26 15.46 16.80 -11.90
N PRO A 27 15.05 15.92 -12.83
CA PRO A 27 13.64 15.82 -13.20
C PRO A 27 12.87 15.50 -11.92
N ALA A 28 11.96 16.40 -11.55
CA ALA A 28 10.99 16.11 -10.51
C ALA A 28 10.15 14.93 -11.02
N GLN A 29 10.45 13.73 -10.51
CA GLN A 29 9.67 12.54 -10.79
C GLN A 29 8.23 12.86 -10.38
N GLN A 30 7.37 13.16 -11.36
CA GLN A 30 5.95 13.40 -11.11
C GLN A 30 5.40 12.13 -10.47
N ALA A 31 5.11 12.20 -9.16
CA ALA A 31 4.52 11.08 -8.44
C ALA A 31 3.22 10.69 -9.15
N GLY A 32 3.12 9.42 -9.53
CA GLY A 32 1.94 8.88 -10.19
C GLY A 32 0.70 9.00 -9.31
N PRO A 33 -0.51 8.82 -9.87
CA PRO A 33 -1.74 8.87 -9.10
C PRO A 33 -1.71 7.79 -8.01
N LYS A 34 -1.90 8.22 -6.75
CA LYS A 34 -1.90 7.34 -5.58
C LYS A 34 -3.32 6.87 -5.26
N ALA A 35 -3.45 5.70 -4.66
CA ALA A 35 -4.71 5.19 -4.13
C ALA A 35 -4.61 4.96 -2.62
N ASP A 36 -5.58 5.49 -1.88
CA ASP A 36 -5.72 5.21 -0.44
C ASP A 36 -6.51 3.91 -0.27
N ILE A 37 -5.84 2.88 0.23
CA ILE A 37 -6.38 1.53 0.45
C ILE A 37 -6.35 1.21 1.93
N ILE A 38 -7.40 0.57 2.44
CA ILE A 38 -7.39 -0.03 3.78
C ILE A 38 -7.66 -1.51 3.66
N ILE A 39 -6.72 -2.31 4.18
CA ILE A 39 -6.84 -3.75 4.27
C ILE A 39 -7.28 -4.11 5.69
N TYR A 40 -8.34 -4.90 5.79
CA TYR A 40 -8.85 -5.46 7.04
C TYR A 40 -8.66 -6.98 7.00
N VAL A 41 -8.14 -7.53 8.08
CA VAL A 41 -8.10 -8.98 8.34
C VAL A 41 -9.08 -9.22 9.47
N ILE A 42 -10.06 -10.09 9.24
CA ILE A 42 -11.25 -10.25 10.08
C ILE A 42 -11.42 -11.73 10.38
N GLU A 43 -11.63 -12.04 11.66
CA GLU A 43 -12.11 -13.34 12.10
C GLU A 43 -13.63 -13.32 12.07
N ALA A 44 -14.24 -14.23 11.31
CA ALA A 44 -15.68 -14.42 11.25
C ALA A 44 -16.03 -15.79 11.82
N SER A 45 -16.81 -15.85 12.89
CA SER A 45 -17.15 -17.10 13.57
C SER A 45 -18.58 -17.06 14.12
N ASN A 46 -19.05 -18.22 14.59
CA ASN A 46 -20.33 -18.30 15.31
C ASN A 46 -20.17 -18.25 16.84
N GLY A 47 -18.95 -17.97 17.31
CA GLY A 47 -18.63 -17.80 18.73
C GLY A 47 -19.15 -16.47 19.28
N GLY A 48 -18.96 -16.25 20.58
CA GLY A 48 -19.32 -14.99 21.23
C GLY A 48 -18.56 -13.76 20.68
N GLY A 49 -18.90 -12.57 21.20
CA GLY A 49 -18.17 -11.32 20.92
C GLY A 49 -18.83 -10.35 19.94
N GLY A 50 -19.86 -10.77 19.21
CA GLY A 50 -20.64 -9.88 18.34
C GLY A 50 -19.80 -9.25 17.22
N VAL A 51 -20.15 -8.02 16.82
CA VAL A 51 -19.43 -7.29 15.76
C VAL A 51 -18.55 -6.22 16.37
N ASP A 52 -17.25 -6.27 16.06
CA ASP A 52 -16.30 -5.22 16.43
C ASP A 52 -16.75 -3.86 15.83
N PRO A 53 -16.90 -2.81 16.67
CA PRO A 53 -17.35 -1.48 16.24
C PRO A 53 -16.52 -0.89 15.09
N GLN A 54 -15.22 -1.17 15.01
CA GLN A 54 -14.33 -0.61 14.00
C GLN A 54 -14.63 -1.12 12.59
N ILE A 55 -15.27 -2.29 12.47
CA ILE A 55 -15.64 -2.92 11.20
C ILE A 55 -17.15 -3.06 11.02
N GLN A 56 -17.96 -2.51 11.93
CA GLN A 56 -19.43 -2.62 11.88
C GLN A 56 -20.01 -2.10 10.56
N HIS A 57 -19.42 -1.04 9.99
CA HIS A 57 -19.81 -0.50 8.69
C HIS A 57 -19.60 -1.51 7.55
N LEU A 58 -18.51 -2.28 7.60
CA LEU A 58 -18.23 -3.32 6.62
C LEU A 58 -19.14 -4.53 6.79
N VAL A 59 -19.44 -4.94 8.03
CA VAL A 59 -20.29 -6.12 8.29
C VAL A 59 -21.69 -5.99 7.70
N LYS A 60 -22.22 -4.78 7.57
CA LYS A 60 -23.49 -4.54 6.87
C LYS A 60 -23.42 -4.98 5.40
N GLU A 61 -22.28 -4.77 4.75
CA GLU A 61 -22.00 -5.21 3.37
C GLU A 61 -21.75 -6.73 3.31
N PHE A 62 -21.36 -7.37 4.42
CA PHE A 62 -20.95 -8.77 4.48
C PHE A 62 -22.10 -9.78 4.55
N LYS A 63 -23.27 -9.37 5.07
CA LYS A 63 -24.37 -10.28 5.45
C LYS A 63 -24.89 -11.16 4.31
N GLY A 64 -24.69 -10.77 3.05
CA GLY A 64 -25.06 -11.57 1.88
C GLY A 64 -24.07 -12.69 1.54
N ALA A 65 -22.78 -12.51 1.82
CA ALA A 65 -21.72 -13.42 1.39
C ALA A 65 -21.25 -14.38 2.49
N PHE A 66 -21.24 -13.93 3.74
CA PHE A 66 -20.80 -14.72 4.90
C PHE A 66 -21.82 -14.55 6.02
N ARG A 67 -22.38 -15.66 6.52
CA ARG A 67 -23.45 -15.66 7.54
C ARG A 67 -22.89 -16.11 8.89
N TYR A 68 -22.11 -15.25 9.54
CA TYR A 68 -21.57 -15.48 10.88
C TYR A 68 -22.23 -14.56 11.90
N SER A 69 -22.28 -14.97 13.17
CA SER A 69 -22.82 -14.14 14.26
C SER A 69 -21.79 -13.21 14.90
N SER A 70 -20.49 -13.50 14.74
CA SER A 70 -19.37 -12.72 15.29
C SER A 70 -18.36 -12.34 14.21
N TYR A 71 -17.90 -11.09 14.26
CA TYR A 71 -16.86 -10.53 13.39
C TYR A 71 -15.90 -9.69 14.22
N GLN A 72 -14.65 -10.14 14.33
CA GLN A 72 -13.62 -9.50 15.13
C GLN A 72 -12.48 -9.02 14.24
N LEU A 73 -12.02 -7.78 14.44
CA LEU A 73 -10.90 -7.25 13.70
C LEU A 73 -9.60 -7.88 14.20
N VAL A 74 -8.90 -8.59 13.32
CA VAL A 74 -7.56 -9.12 13.60
C VAL A 74 -6.50 -8.08 13.29
N LYS A 75 -6.64 -7.37 12.16
CA LYS A 75 -5.66 -6.35 11.73
C LYS A 75 -6.28 -5.32 10.79
N ARG A 76 -5.92 -4.05 10.95
CA ARG A 76 -6.25 -2.95 10.04
C ARG A 76 -4.98 -2.29 9.52
N ILE A 77 -4.85 -2.18 8.19
CA ILE A 77 -3.62 -1.77 7.52
C ILE A 77 -3.97 -0.70 6.48
N PRO A 78 -3.89 0.60 6.84
CA PRO A 78 -3.99 1.68 5.88
C PRO A 78 -2.71 1.77 5.05
N ARG A 79 -2.86 1.92 3.74
CA ARG A 79 -1.78 2.10 2.77
C ARG A 79 -2.16 3.11 1.73
N ARG A 80 -1.16 3.84 1.25
CA ARG A 80 -1.25 4.68 0.07
C ARG A 80 -0.32 4.05 -0.96
N LEU A 81 -0.88 3.53 -2.04
CA LEU A 81 -0.13 2.80 -3.06
C LEU A 81 -0.06 3.61 -4.37
N GLU A 82 1.06 3.53 -5.06
CA GLU A 82 1.24 3.96 -6.44
C GLU A 82 1.14 2.78 -7.42
N ALA A 83 0.95 3.08 -8.71
CA ALA A 83 0.98 2.04 -9.73
C ALA A 83 2.33 1.30 -9.74
N GLY A 84 2.28 -0.03 -9.70
CA GLY A 84 3.43 -0.92 -9.59
C GLY A 84 3.78 -1.29 -8.14
N GLU A 85 3.40 -0.48 -7.15
CA GLU A 85 3.70 -0.75 -5.74
C GLU A 85 2.93 -1.96 -5.22
N LYS A 86 3.60 -2.70 -4.32
CA LYS A 86 3.11 -3.93 -3.72
C LYS A 86 3.15 -3.83 -2.21
N GLU A 87 2.02 -4.16 -1.57
CA GLU A 87 1.94 -4.42 -0.14
C GLU A 87 1.93 -5.94 0.10
N ILE A 88 2.73 -6.39 1.07
CA ILE A 88 2.73 -7.78 1.53
C ILE A 88 2.14 -7.82 2.94
N VAL A 89 1.05 -8.57 3.10
CA VAL A 89 0.35 -8.72 4.37
C VAL A 89 0.47 -10.17 4.84
N PRO A 90 1.17 -10.45 5.94
CA PRO A 90 1.15 -11.77 6.55
C PRO A 90 -0.27 -12.05 7.09
N LEU A 91 -0.78 -13.24 6.81
CA LEU A 91 -2.08 -13.71 7.27
C LEU A 91 -1.90 -14.91 8.23
N PRO A 92 -2.82 -15.10 9.18
CA PRO A 92 -2.81 -16.30 10.01
C PRO A 92 -2.83 -17.61 9.21
N GLY A 93 -2.27 -18.67 9.79
CA GLY A 93 -2.25 -20.01 9.17
C GLY A 93 -1.21 -20.17 8.06
N GLY A 94 -0.05 -19.51 8.18
CA GLY A 94 1.06 -19.65 7.23
C GLY A 94 0.77 -19.07 5.84
N ARG A 95 -0.18 -18.12 5.76
CA ARG A 95 -0.61 -17.48 4.52
C ARG A 95 -0.01 -16.10 4.37
N GLN A 96 0.06 -15.63 3.14
CA GLN A 96 0.52 -14.28 2.81
C GLN A 96 -0.36 -13.73 1.70
N MET A 97 -0.90 -12.54 1.90
CA MET A 97 -1.56 -11.77 0.84
C MET A 97 -0.58 -10.79 0.22
N GLN A 98 -0.56 -10.73 -1.11
CA GLN A 98 0.13 -9.70 -1.86
C GLN A 98 -0.91 -8.86 -2.58
N LEU A 99 -0.90 -7.56 -2.31
CA LEU A 99 -1.74 -6.58 -2.99
C LEU A 99 -0.83 -5.72 -3.86
N GLN A 100 -1.08 -5.65 -5.16
CA GLN A 100 -0.33 -4.78 -6.05
C GLN A 100 -1.27 -3.85 -6.80
N MET A 101 -1.03 -2.55 -6.72
CA MET A 101 -1.76 -1.58 -7.53
C MET A 101 -1.24 -1.63 -8.96
N GLN A 102 -2.13 -1.86 -9.92
CA GLN A 102 -1.81 -1.89 -11.35
C GLN A 102 -2.02 -0.54 -12.02
N GLY A 103 -2.69 0.40 -11.33
CA GLY A 103 -3.05 1.72 -11.83
C GLY A 103 -4.55 1.98 -11.70
N TYR A 104 -5.06 2.86 -12.57
CA TYR A 104 -6.49 3.17 -12.69
C TYR A 104 -7.01 2.71 -14.04
N GLU A 105 -8.24 2.22 -14.07
CA GLU A 105 -9.03 1.98 -15.27
C GLU A 105 -10.31 2.79 -15.14
N GLU A 106 -10.45 3.82 -15.98
CA GLU A 106 -11.46 4.88 -15.81
C GLU A 106 -11.36 5.52 -14.42
N ASN A 107 -12.39 5.37 -13.59
CA ASN A 107 -12.46 5.87 -12.20
C ASN A 107 -12.26 4.76 -11.15
N ARG A 108 -11.76 3.59 -11.55
CA ARG A 108 -11.59 2.42 -10.69
C ARG A 108 -10.12 2.13 -10.47
N ILE A 109 -9.77 1.81 -9.23
CA ILE A 109 -8.43 1.32 -8.91
C ILE A 109 -8.35 -0.14 -9.35
N LYS A 110 -7.35 -0.46 -10.15
CA LYS A 110 -7.05 -1.83 -10.56
C LYS A 110 -6.04 -2.45 -9.60
N LEU A 111 -6.45 -3.50 -8.89
CA LEU A 111 -5.63 -4.20 -7.90
C LEU A 111 -5.46 -5.65 -8.31
N ARG A 112 -4.21 -6.15 -8.32
CA ARG A 112 -3.94 -7.58 -8.37
C ARG A 112 -3.78 -8.08 -6.94
N VAL A 113 -4.59 -9.05 -6.55
CA VAL A 113 -4.52 -9.70 -5.24
C VAL A 113 -4.05 -11.13 -5.44
N LYS A 114 -2.98 -11.51 -4.75
CA LYS A 114 -2.54 -12.90 -4.62
C LYS A 114 -2.59 -13.34 -3.18
N ILE A 115 -2.96 -14.59 -2.94
CA ILE A 115 -2.78 -15.22 -1.63
C ILE A 115 -1.96 -16.48 -1.83
N LEU A 116 -0.90 -16.59 -1.04
CA LEU A 116 0.02 -17.71 -0.99
C LEU A 116 -0.19 -18.45 0.32
N GLU A 117 -0.17 -19.77 0.27
CA GLU A 117 -0.17 -20.64 1.44
C GLU A 117 1.16 -21.40 1.48
N LYS A 118 1.87 -21.30 2.60
CA LYS A 118 3.11 -22.08 2.82
C LYS A 118 2.74 -23.53 3.11
N LYS A 119 3.39 -24.47 2.42
CA LYS A 119 3.30 -25.91 2.68
C LYS A 119 4.66 -26.46 3.09
N GLU A 120 4.70 -27.71 3.54
CA GLU A 120 5.96 -28.39 3.91
C GLU A 120 6.97 -28.37 2.75
N LYS A 121 6.49 -28.50 1.51
CA LYS A 121 7.30 -28.41 0.29
C LYS A 121 6.84 -27.23 -0.58
N GLY A 122 7.34 -26.04 -0.26
CA GLY A 122 7.16 -24.82 -1.07
C GLY A 122 5.92 -23.99 -0.71
N SER A 123 5.37 -23.29 -1.70
CA SER A 123 4.20 -22.42 -1.55
C SER A 123 3.17 -22.68 -2.63
N ARG A 124 1.88 -22.59 -2.28
CA ARG A 124 0.76 -22.72 -3.22
C ARG A 124 0.06 -21.39 -3.39
N ASP A 125 -0.15 -20.95 -4.63
CA ASP A 125 -1.08 -19.86 -4.94
C ASP A 125 -2.51 -20.35 -4.70
N ILE A 126 -3.20 -19.76 -3.72
CA ILE A 126 -4.60 -20.08 -3.40
C ILE A 126 -5.58 -19.05 -3.95
N LEU A 127 -5.06 -17.88 -4.33
CA LEU A 127 -5.79 -16.84 -5.06
C LEU A 127 -4.80 -16.05 -5.93
N ASN A 128 -5.21 -15.72 -7.16
CA ASN A 128 -4.52 -14.76 -8.01
C ASN A 128 -5.56 -14.11 -8.94
N THR A 129 -6.06 -12.95 -8.53
CA THR A 129 -7.21 -12.32 -9.18
C THR A 129 -7.00 -10.82 -9.29
N GLU A 130 -7.48 -10.23 -10.38
CA GLU A 130 -7.53 -8.78 -10.54
C GLU A 130 -8.92 -8.26 -10.18
N PHE A 131 -8.96 -7.22 -9.36
CA PHE A 131 -10.16 -6.53 -8.96
C PHE A 131 -10.12 -5.09 -9.45
N ARG A 132 -11.31 -4.56 -9.74
CA ARG A 132 -11.52 -3.14 -10.05
C ARG A 132 -12.44 -2.57 -8.99
N ILE A 133 -11.93 -1.64 -8.20
CA ILE A 133 -12.65 -1.08 -7.05
C ILE A 133 -12.93 0.38 -7.34
N ILE A 134 -14.20 0.78 -7.31
CA ILE A 134 -14.59 2.19 -7.32
C ILE A 134 -14.14 2.87 -6.02
N LYS A 135 -13.95 4.19 -6.04
CA LYS A 135 -13.70 4.96 -4.82
C LYS A 135 -14.84 4.74 -3.81
N GLY A 136 -14.49 4.50 -2.55
CA GLY A 136 -15.43 4.16 -1.47
C GLY A 136 -15.89 2.70 -1.47
N GLY A 137 -15.59 1.92 -2.51
CA GLY A 137 -15.96 0.51 -2.61
C GLY A 137 -15.07 -0.41 -1.78
N THR A 138 -15.61 -1.57 -1.43
CA THR A 138 -14.90 -2.64 -0.70
C THR A 138 -15.04 -3.95 -1.45
N ILE A 139 -13.93 -4.69 -1.60
CA ILE A 139 -13.96 -6.09 -2.00
C ILE A 139 -13.73 -6.99 -0.79
N MET A 140 -14.32 -8.18 -0.82
CA MET A 140 -14.14 -9.19 0.20
C MET A 140 -13.54 -10.44 -0.41
N ILE A 141 -12.63 -11.05 0.34
CA ILE A 141 -11.97 -12.30 0.01
C ILE A 141 -12.02 -13.13 1.29
N GLY A 142 -12.49 -14.37 1.27
CA GLY A 142 -12.61 -15.10 2.53
C GLY A 142 -12.88 -16.57 2.35
N GLY A 143 -13.23 -17.23 3.45
CA GLY A 143 -13.58 -18.65 3.49
C GLY A 143 -12.44 -19.59 3.90
N TYR A 144 -11.29 -19.04 4.27
CA TYR A 144 -10.17 -19.83 4.77
C TYR A 144 -10.33 -20.16 6.25
N ASP A 145 -10.01 -21.38 6.67
CA ASP A 145 -10.12 -21.78 8.07
C ASP A 145 -9.23 -20.93 8.99
N TYR A 146 -9.77 -20.52 10.12
CA TYR A 146 -9.02 -19.83 11.17
C TYR A 146 -9.73 -20.00 12.51
N ARG A 147 -9.04 -20.64 13.47
CA ARG A 147 -9.61 -21.02 14.78
C ARG A 147 -10.94 -21.75 14.59
N ASP A 148 -11.98 -21.35 15.31
CA ASP A 148 -13.34 -21.93 15.26
C ASP A 148 -14.22 -21.27 14.18
N GLY A 149 -13.63 -20.53 13.26
CA GLY A 149 -14.33 -19.79 12.22
C GLY A 149 -13.53 -19.68 10.93
N LYS A 150 -13.70 -18.55 10.23
CA LYS A 150 -13.05 -18.23 8.97
C LYS A 150 -12.28 -16.93 9.05
N LEU A 151 -11.19 -16.88 8.30
CA LEU A 151 -10.50 -15.65 7.97
C LEU A 151 -11.17 -15.00 6.76
N VAL A 152 -11.48 -13.72 6.89
CA VAL A 152 -12.00 -12.86 5.84
C VAL A 152 -11.09 -11.64 5.73
N MET A 153 -10.74 -11.27 4.51
CA MET A 153 -10.05 -10.03 4.19
C MET A 153 -11.00 -9.09 3.47
N ALA A 154 -11.04 -7.84 3.90
CA ALA A 154 -11.73 -6.78 3.18
C ALA A 154 -10.69 -5.74 2.71
N ILE A 155 -10.82 -5.28 1.46
CA ILE A 155 -9.94 -4.28 0.86
C ILE A 155 -10.82 -3.14 0.39
N SER A 156 -10.71 -1.99 1.07
CA SER A 156 -11.51 -0.80 0.76
C SER A 156 -10.66 0.26 0.07
N ALA A 157 -11.19 0.83 -1.00
CA ALA A 157 -10.67 2.05 -1.61
C ALA A 157 -11.30 3.28 -0.94
N LYS A 158 -10.50 4.28 -0.58
CA LYS A 158 -10.98 5.52 0.06
C LYS A 158 -11.08 6.69 -0.90
#